data_AF-A0A8B2NP07-F1
#
_entry.id   AF-A0A8B2NP07-F1
#
_cell.length_a   1.000
_cell.length_b   1.000
_cell.length_c   1.000
_cell.angle_alpha   90.00
_cell.angle_beta   90.00
_cell.angle_gamma   90.00
#
_symmetry.space_group_name_H-M   'P 1'
#
loop_
_entity.id
_entity.type
_entity.pdbx_description
1 polymer ?
#
loop_
_entity_poly.entity_id
_entity_poly.type
_entity_poly.pdbx_seq_one_letter_code
_entity_poly.pdbx_strand_id
1 'polypeptide(L)'
;MAALTDLCGAVREQAGEAPAPKEWTISARSADDGYLLREQKVAIVNLTPLHLDSVTGIDRDRARYVLDSLQISLGSPKFVNDGCASALPHLGGRDRLWLAKLLMLVADTASDPRKQILVSQRRAQRHHGEPDYSGRAPWVRVGPTELGALWSYHNDRVGALEAAVRVAEDAERLKLTDAPTIHIDEPGWPRLDAYNNILRLSRNAGWYSTPSLAREAFADWAQRYTDAIRRGRIFDAFLPHLATMAPFIDELAGNVSASWTDRSFIRRLDGARVVLVSVYADVIQSNFASGGLHRLWEDAEVPFRLQHVETVRAPVSVFPNMPRESWSQSFQDVLEQSREAVRRSEADLFIASCGCYGLPLIEAVAREDGVASLCMGHHINTFFGVQSKSSENTSLYKSAPNSPHWVHPDLSQIKGLGSIDGGRYAARNGSRDDSPTG
;
A
#
# COMPACT_ATOMS: atom_id res chain seq x y z
N MET A 1 13.90 -31.30 20.19
CA MET A 1 13.87 -31.72 21.61
C MET A 1 15.27 -32.00 22.14
N ALA A 2 16.05 -32.93 21.57
CA ALA A 2 17.45 -33.17 22.01
C ALA A 2 18.36 -31.92 21.90
N ALA A 3 18.26 -31.15 20.81
CA ALA A 3 19.03 -29.91 20.64
C ALA A 3 18.62 -28.75 21.58
N LEU A 4 17.42 -28.83 22.19
CA LEU A 4 16.94 -27.86 23.20
C LEU A 4 17.45 -28.24 24.60
N THR A 5 17.70 -29.52 24.86
CA THR A 5 18.28 -30.01 26.11
C THR A 5 19.75 -29.62 26.22
N ASP A 6 20.51 -29.67 25.12
CA ASP A 6 21.93 -29.31 25.10
C ASP A 6 22.15 -27.80 25.32
N LEU A 7 21.24 -26.96 24.80
CA LEU A 7 21.30 -25.51 25.01
C LEU A 7 21.02 -25.12 26.47
N CYS A 8 20.11 -25.84 27.15
CA CYS A 8 19.81 -25.65 28.57
C CYS A 8 20.91 -26.21 29.50
N GLY A 9 21.67 -27.20 29.04
CA GLY A 9 22.82 -27.76 29.77
C GLY A 9 23.99 -26.77 29.84
N ALA A 10 24.34 -26.14 28.71
CA ALA A 10 25.43 -25.18 28.62
C ALA A 10 25.21 -23.91 29.47
N VAL A 11 23.96 -23.50 29.64
CA VAL A 11 23.60 -22.31 30.45
C VAL A 11 23.71 -22.58 31.96
N ARG A 12 23.58 -23.83 32.40
CA ARG A 12 23.69 -24.21 33.83
C ARG A 12 25.13 -24.34 34.31
N GLU A 13 26.08 -24.64 33.44
CA GLU A 13 27.49 -24.83 33.81
C GLU A 13 28.24 -23.50 34.03
N GLN A 14 27.74 -22.38 33.48
CA GLN A 14 28.38 -21.06 33.57
C GLN A 14 27.87 -20.16 34.71
N ALA A 15 26.74 -20.46 35.32
CA ALA A 15 26.14 -19.63 36.37
C ALA A 15 26.42 -20.24 37.75
N GLY A 16 27.56 -19.86 38.35
CA GLY A 16 27.89 -20.17 39.74
C GLY A 16 26.80 -19.72 40.73
N GLU A 17 26.71 -20.45 41.84
CA GLU A 17 25.69 -20.46 42.90
C GLU A 17 24.86 -19.17 43.08
N ALA A 18 23.60 -19.20 42.62
CA ALA A 18 22.58 -18.22 42.99
C ALA A 18 21.81 -18.69 44.24
N PRO A 19 21.35 -17.78 45.12
CA PRO A 19 20.74 -18.15 46.40
C PRO A 19 19.38 -18.83 46.22
N ALA A 20 19.07 -19.76 47.13
CA ALA A 20 17.88 -20.59 47.07
C ALA A 20 16.58 -19.73 47.11
N PRO A 21 15.60 -19.99 46.22
CA PRO A 21 14.39 -19.19 46.16
C PRO A 21 13.51 -19.42 47.40
N LYS A 22 12.96 -18.34 47.96
CA LYS A 22 11.87 -18.44 48.96
C LYS A 22 10.54 -18.70 48.24
N GLU A 23 9.89 -19.80 48.57
CA GLU A 23 8.59 -20.17 48.03
C GLU A 23 7.46 -19.36 48.69
N TRP A 24 6.51 -18.91 47.89
CA TRP A 24 5.23 -18.38 48.34
C TRP A 24 4.11 -19.07 47.58
N THR A 25 3.01 -19.38 48.27
CA THR A 25 1.84 -20.03 47.68
C THR A 25 0.74 -19.00 47.49
N ILE A 26 0.24 -18.85 46.25
CA ILE A 26 -0.96 -18.06 45.96
C ILE A 26 -2.05 -19.03 45.54
N SER A 27 -3.18 -18.97 46.21
CA SER A 27 -4.38 -19.74 45.87
C SER A 27 -5.46 -18.79 45.36
N ALA A 28 -6.12 -19.17 44.27
CA ALA A 28 -7.29 -18.49 43.73
C ALA A 28 -8.51 -19.41 43.88
N ARG A 29 -9.64 -18.85 44.30
CA ARG A 29 -10.93 -19.54 44.33
C ARG A 29 -11.89 -18.87 43.35
N SER A 30 -12.62 -19.68 42.60
CA SER A 30 -13.78 -19.23 41.84
C SER A 30 -14.93 -18.91 42.80
N ALA A 31 -15.71 -17.86 42.50
CA ALA A 31 -16.80 -17.44 43.36
C ALA A 31 -18.04 -18.35 43.27
N ASP A 32 -18.23 -19.11 42.18
CA ASP A 32 -19.55 -19.69 41.89
C ASP A 32 -19.61 -21.21 41.72
N ASP A 33 -18.52 -21.97 41.79
CA ASP A 33 -18.61 -23.43 41.94
C ASP A 33 -17.31 -23.96 42.55
N GLY A 34 -17.43 -24.64 43.70
CA GLY A 34 -16.36 -24.97 44.65
C GLY A 34 -15.28 -25.96 44.19
N TYR A 35 -14.82 -25.91 42.95
CA TYR A 35 -13.69 -26.71 42.46
C TYR A 35 -12.39 -25.91 42.46
N LEU A 36 -11.37 -26.49 43.11
CA LEU A 36 -9.98 -26.01 43.09
C LEU A 36 -9.37 -26.20 41.69
N LEU A 37 -9.09 -25.10 40.99
CA LEU A 37 -8.22 -25.12 39.81
C LEU A 37 -6.76 -25.16 40.29
N ARG A 38 -6.00 -26.12 39.73
CA ARG A 38 -4.62 -26.53 40.10
C ARG A 38 -3.72 -25.43 40.68
N GLU A 39 -2.99 -25.79 41.75
CA GLU A 39 -1.83 -25.04 42.23
C GLU A 39 -0.70 -25.04 41.19
N GLN A 40 -0.15 -23.86 40.91
CA GLN A 40 1.12 -23.71 40.21
C GLN A 40 2.08 -22.86 41.04
N LYS A 41 3.27 -23.41 41.29
CA LYS A 41 4.40 -22.70 41.90
C LYS A 41 5.17 -21.95 40.81
N VAL A 42 5.42 -20.66 41.02
CA VAL A 42 6.22 -19.84 40.09
C VAL A 42 7.33 -19.14 40.89
N ALA A 43 8.56 -19.24 40.39
CA ALA A 43 9.73 -18.56 40.95
C ALA A 43 9.97 -17.22 40.22
N ILE A 44 10.29 -16.16 40.96
CA ILE A 44 10.62 -14.84 40.40
C ILE A 44 12.04 -14.46 40.84
N VAL A 45 12.87 -14.07 39.88
CA VAL A 45 14.22 -13.54 40.10
C VAL A 45 14.17 -12.01 39.99
N ASN A 46 14.78 -11.30 40.93
CA ASN A 46 14.85 -9.83 40.94
C ASN A 46 16.04 -9.36 40.08
N LEU A 47 15.84 -8.37 39.20
CA LEU A 47 16.94 -7.71 38.48
C LEU A 47 16.85 -6.18 38.51
N THR A 48 18.05 -5.60 38.53
CA THR A 48 18.49 -4.20 38.66
C THR A 48 18.19 -3.37 37.40
N PRO A 49 18.09 -2.02 37.45
CA PRO A 49 17.65 -1.21 36.30
C PRO A 49 18.72 -1.11 35.19
N LEU A 50 18.30 -1.29 33.93
CA LEU A 50 19.12 -1.04 32.74
C LEU A 50 19.13 0.46 32.36
N HIS A 51 20.32 1.01 32.09
CA HIS A 51 20.52 2.34 31.51
C HIS A 51 20.15 2.37 30.01
N LEU A 52 19.15 3.18 29.65
CA LEU A 52 18.58 3.34 28.31
C LEU A 52 19.34 4.35 27.41
N ASP A 53 20.60 4.63 27.71
CA ASP A 53 21.33 5.78 27.15
C ASP A 53 21.95 5.55 25.76
N SER A 54 21.74 4.36 25.16
CA SER A 54 22.26 4.01 23.83
C SER A 54 21.20 3.95 22.71
N VAL A 55 19.94 4.22 23.00
CA VAL A 55 18.86 4.27 22.00
C VAL A 55 18.77 5.70 21.45
N THR A 56 19.01 5.87 20.16
CA THR A 56 18.91 7.19 19.51
C THR A 56 17.49 7.77 19.67
N GLY A 57 17.38 9.10 19.74
CA GLY A 57 16.13 9.79 20.10
C GLY A 57 14.93 9.39 19.25
N ILE A 58 15.13 9.09 17.97
CA ILE A 58 14.05 8.71 17.04
C ILE A 58 13.42 7.36 17.39
N ASP A 59 14.20 6.36 17.82
CA ASP A 59 13.65 5.04 18.17
C ASP A 59 12.96 5.06 19.55
N ARG A 60 13.48 5.88 20.48
CA ARG A 60 12.85 6.15 21.77
C ARG A 60 11.52 6.89 21.57
N ASP A 61 11.48 7.89 20.70
CA ASP A 61 10.28 8.68 20.42
C ASP A 61 9.26 7.90 19.59
N ARG A 62 9.68 7.00 18.68
CA ARG A 62 8.79 6.08 17.95
C ARG A 62 8.15 5.05 18.88
N ALA A 63 8.93 4.44 19.77
CA ALA A 63 8.40 3.51 20.78
C ALA A 63 7.44 4.23 21.74
N ARG A 64 7.82 5.42 22.22
CA ARG A 64 7.02 6.21 23.15
C ARG A 64 5.75 6.80 22.52
N TYR A 65 5.80 7.22 21.26
CA TYR A 65 4.63 7.67 20.50
C TYR A 65 3.63 6.53 20.28
N VAL A 66 4.09 5.29 20.04
CA VAL A 66 3.22 4.12 19.92
C VAL A 66 2.62 3.72 21.27
N LEU A 67 3.39 3.81 22.37
CA LEU A 67 2.92 3.48 23.73
C LEU A 67 1.94 4.53 24.30
N ASP A 68 2.22 5.82 24.12
CA ASP A 68 1.38 6.93 24.62
C ASP A 68 0.04 7.04 23.86
N SER A 69 -0.01 6.57 22.62
CA SER A 69 -1.20 6.67 21.77
C SER A 69 -2.23 5.56 21.98
N LEU A 70 -1.91 4.51 22.74
CA LEU A 70 -2.74 3.31 22.87
C LEU A 70 -3.52 3.19 24.19
N GLN A 71 -3.27 4.01 25.22
CA GLN A 71 -3.97 3.97 26.54
C GLN A 71 -4.32 2.55 27.07
N ILE A 72 -3.47 1.54 26.83
CA ILE A 72 -3.60 0.22 27.44
C ILE A 72 -2.79 0.24 28.74
N SER A 73 -3.48 0.08 29.86
CA SER A 73 -2.85 -0.31 31.12
C SER A 73 -2.37 -1.75 30.98
N LEU A 74 -1.08 -1.94 30.72
CA LEU A 74 -0.42 -3.23 30.83
C LEU A 74 -0.62 -3.77 32.25
N GLY A 75 -1.08 -5.02 32.38
CA GLY A 75 -1.02 -5.74 33.65
C GLY A 75 0.43 -5.88 34.09
N SER A 76 0.88 -4.91 34.89
CA SER A 76 2.25 -4.62 35.36
C SER A 76 3.36 -4.60 34.27
N PRO A 77 4.16 -3.52 34.18
CA PRO A 77 5.28 -3.37 33.23
C PRO A 77 6.38 -4.44 33.26
N LYS A 78 6.32 -5.41 34.18
CA LYS A 78 7.43 -6.33 34.50
C LYS A 78 7.51 -7.54 33.55
N PHE A 79 6.38 -8.02 33.03
CA PHE A 79 6.32 -9.32 32.32
C PHE A 79 6.85 -9.28 30.88
N VAL A 80 6.69 -8.14 30.18
CA VAL A 80 7.18 -7.96 28.80
C VAL A 80 8.66 -7.55 28.77
N ASN A 81 9.15 -6.90 29.84
CA ASN A 81 10.53 -6.44 29.95
C ASN A 81 11.51 -7.60 30.22
N ASP A 82 11.19 -8.50 31.16
CA ASP A 82 12.18 -9.46 31.68
C ASP A 82 12.48 -10.62 30.71
N GLY A 83 11.49 -11.03 29.90
CA GLY A 83 11.66 -12.09 28.89
C GLY A 83 12.29 -11.64 27.57
N CYS A 84 12.06 -10.39 27.16
CA CYS A 84 12.61 -9.86 25.89
C CYS A 84 14.00 -9.23 26.08
N ALA A 85 14.26 -8.55 27.21
CA ALA A 85 15.54 -7.90 27.48
C ALA A 85 16.69 -8.91 27.71
N SER A 86 16.40 -10.11 28.19
CA SER A 86 17.38 -11.18 28.39
C SER A 86 17.80 -11.90 27.10
N ALA A 87 16.96 -11.90 26.06
CA ALA A 87 17.26 -12.54 24.77
C ALA A 87 17.97 -11.59 23.77
N LEU A 88 17.66 -10.29 23.83
CA LEU A 88 18.14 -9.25 22.89
C LEU A 88 19.68 -9.18 22.70
N PRO A 89 20.52 -9.31 23.74
CA PRO A 89 21.98 -9.27 23.60
C PRO A 89 22.55 -10.43 22.78
N HIS A 90 21.85 -11.57 22.75
CA HIS A 90 22.33 -12.83 22.16
C HIS A 90 21.84 -13.07 20.72
N LEU A 91 21.01 -12.17 20.19
CA LEU A 91 20.46 -12.23 18.85
C LEU A 91 21.32 -11.40 17.89
N GLY A 92 21.67 -11.96 16.73
CA GLY A 92 22.36 -11.23 15.66
C GLY A 92 21.49 -10.10 15.08
N GLY A 93 22.08 -9.20 14.30
CA GLY A 93 21.38 -8.01 13.76
C GLY A 93 20.09 -8.32 13.00
N ARG A 94 20.04 -9.46 12.27
CA ARG A 94 18.82 -9.96 11.62
C ARG A 94 17.78 -10.47 12.63
N ASP A 95 18.20 -11.13 13.69
CA ASP A 95 17.32 -11.76 14.67
C ASP A 95 16.69 -10.75 15.65
N ARG A 96 17.36 -9.63 15.91
CA ARG A 96 16.78 -8.47 16.61
C ARG A 96 15.66 -7.81 15.82
N LEU A 97 15.85 -7.68 14.50
CA LEU A 97 14.82 -7.18 13.59
C LEU A 97 13.63 -8.16 13.51
N TRP A 98 13.89 -9.46 13.61
CA TRP A 98 12.85 -10.50 13.72
C TRP A 98 12.05 -10.40 15.01
N LEU A 99 12.69 -10.22 16.16
CA LEU A 99 12.00 -10.06 17.44
C LEU A 99 11.16 -8.78 17.49
N ALA A 100 11.68 -7.66 16.94
CA ALA A 100 10.91 -6.42 16.81
C ALA A 100 9.67 -6.59 15.91
N LYS A 101 9.80 -7.33 14.79
CA LYS A 101 8.67 -7.64 13.90
C LYS A 101 7.67 -8.61 14.51
N LEU A 102 8.13 -9.60 15.29
CA LEU A 102 7.26 -10.51 16.02
C LEU A 102 6.48 -9.75 17.11
N LEU A 103 7.11 -8.80 17.79
CA LEU A 103 6.46 -7.91 18.75
C LEU A 103 5.48 -6.93 18.06
N MET A 104 5.78 -6.47 16.84
CA MET A 104 4.82 -5.72 16.01
C MET A 104 3.61 -6.58 15.60
N LEU A 105 3.82 -7.85 15.23
CA LEU A 105 2.76 -8.78 14.84
C LEU A 105 1.88 -9.16 16.03
N VAL A 106 2.48 -9.40 17.19
CA VAL A 106 1.77 -9.65 18.45
C VAL A 106 1.01 -8.39 18.90
N ALA A 107 1.56 -7.19 18.69
CA ALA A 107 0.86 -5.92 18.89
C ALA A 107 -0.32 -5.70 17.91
N ASP A 108 -0.18 -6.15 16.65
CA ASP A 108 -1.22 -6.14 15.61
C ASP A 108 -2.39 -7.08 15.93
N THR A 109 -2.08 -8.22 16.57
CA THR A 109 -3.09 -9.26 16.85
C THR A 109 -3.82 -9.06 18.18
N ALA A 110 -3.19 -8.41 19.16
CA ALA A 110 -3.68 -8.34 20.54
C ALA A 110 -4.58 -7.13 20.87
N SER A 111 -4.83 -6.20 19.94
CA SER A 111 -5.66 -5.02 20.24
C SER A 111 -6.58 -4.66 19.08
N ASP A 112 -7.78 -5.25 19.09
CA ASP A 112 -8.98 -4.91 18.29
C ASP A 112 -8.72 -4.04 17.04
N PRO A 113 -8.68 -4.65 15.83
CA PRO A 113 -8.40 -3.95 14.57
C PRO A 113 -9.25 -2.69 14.33
N ARG A 114 -10.44 -2.62 14.95
CA ARG A 114 -11.34 -1.46 14.84
C ARG A 114 -10.82 -0.23 15.60
N LYS A 115 -10.02 -0.41 16.65
CA LYS A 115 -9.51 0.69 17.50
C LYS A 115 -8.24 1.34 16.95
N GLN A 116 -7.35 0.59 16.28
CA GLN A 116 -6.15 1.16 15.66
C GLN A 116 -6.45 1.97 14.39
N ILE A 117 -7.41 1.50 13.59
CA ILE A 117 -7.98 2.29 12.48
C ILE A 117 -8.48 3.63 13.05
N LEU A 118 -9.16 3.62 14.20
CA LEU A 118 -9.70 4.82 14.80
C LEU A 118 -8.64 5.82 15.33
N VAL A 119 -7.50 5.38 15.89
CA VAL A 119 -6.48 6.28 16.45
C VAL A 119 -5.63 6.94 15.36
N SER A 120 -5.22 6.17 14.35
CA SER A 120 -4.52 6.70 13.16
C SER A 120 -5.44 7.60 12.33
N GLN A 121 -6.70 7.20 12.14
CA GLN A 121 -7.74 8.07 11.55
C GLN A 121 -7.95 9.33 12.38
N ARG A 122 -8.04 9.27 13.72
CA ARG A 122 -8.29 10.46 14.56
C ARG A 122 -7.14 11.45 14.59
N ARG A 123 -5.88 11.02 14.45
CA ARG A 123 -4.74 11.95 14.38
C ARG A 123 -4.60 12.60 13.01
N ALA A 124 -4.87 11.86 11.95
CA ALA A 124 -4.91 12.43 10.61
C ALA A 124 -6.14 13.32 10.36
N GLN A 125 -7.29 12.95 10.92
CA GLN A 125 -8.52 13.75 10.91
C GLN A 125 -8.33 15.14 11.52
N ARG A 126 -7.32 15.34 12.38
CA ARG A 126 -7.03 16.65 12.99
C ARG A 126 -6.33 17.64 12.04
N HIS A 127 -5.87 17.21 10.87
CA HIS A 127 -5.19 18.07 9.89
C HIS A 127 -5.82 18.06 8.48
N HIS A 128 -7.04 17.53 8.32
CA HIS A 128 -7.71 17.54 7.02
C HIS A 128 -8.31 18.91 6.72
N GLY A 129 -7.53 19.74 6.01
CA GLY A 129 -8.12 20.75 5.13
C GLY A 129 -8.71 20.08 3.90
N GLU A 130 -9.73 20.69 3.29
CA GLU A 130 -10.10 20.31 1.93
C GLU A 130 -8.88 20.49 1.01
N PRO A 131 -8.60 19.53 0.12
CA PRO A 131 -7.46 19.62 -0.77
C PRO A 131 -7.54 20.89 -1.60
N ASP A 132 -6.57 21.79 -1.41
CA ASP A 132 -6.41 22.96 -2.25
C ASP A 132 -5.69 22.57 -3.56
N TYR A 133 -6.40 22.68 -4.68
CA TYR A 133 -5.89 22.41 -6.02
C TYR A 133 -5.35 23.67 -6.72
N SER A 134 -5.40 24.84 -6.07
CA SER A 134 -4.76 26.05 -6.60
C SER A 134 -3.23 25.96 -6.54
N GLY A 135 -2.70 25.06 -5.70
CA GLY A 135 -1.29 24.75 -5.63
C GLY A 135 -0.82 23.85 -6.79
N ARG A 136 0.40 24.09 -7.25
CA ARG A 136 1.10 23.23 -8.24
C ARG A 136 1.60 21.90 -7.69
N ALA A 137 1.36 21.61 -6.41
CA ALA A 137 1.81 20.35 -5.80
C ALA A 137 0.85 19.22 -6.24
N PRO A 138 1.37 18.11 -6.78
CA PRO A 138 0.52 17.00 -7.21
C PRO A 138 -0.11 16.31 -6.00
N TRP A 139 -1.33 15.82 -6.17
CA TRP A 139 -2.01 14.98 -5.18
C TRP A 139 -1.71 13.51 -5.48
N VAL A 140 -1.15 12.80 -4.50
CA VAL A 140 -0.63 11.45 -4.71
C VAL A 140 -1.29 10.43 -3.78
N ARG A 141 -1.80 9.34 -4.35
CA ARG A 141 -2.13 8.11 -3.63
C ARG A 141 -1.08 7.07 -3.91
N VAL A 142 -0.36 6.70 -2.88
CA VAL A 142 0.66 5.64 -2.93
C VAL A 142 0.00 4.26 -2.88
N GLY A 143 0.43 3.37 -3.77
CA GLY A 143 -0.03 1.98 -3.78
C GLY A 143 0.86 1.08 -2.91
N PRO A 144 0.31 0.05 -2.25
CA PRO A 144 1.10 -0.85 -1.39
C PRO A 144 2.17 -1.62 -2.17
N THR A 145 1.88 -1.97 -3.43
CA THR A 145 2.82 -2.66 -4.31
C THR A 145 4.06 -1.80 -4.58
N GLU A 146 3.84 -0.53 -4.93
CA GLU A 146 4.89 0.43 -5.22
C GLU A 146 5.70 0.80 -3.98
N LEU A 147 5.02 0.98 -2.83
CA LEU A 147 5.69 1.20 -1.56
C LEU A 147 6.57 0.02 -1.15
N GLY A 148 6.15 -1.22 -1.40
CA GLY A 148 6.97 -2.40 -1.11
C GLY A 148 8.28 -2.41 -1.91
N ALA A 149 8.22 -2.09 -3.20
CA ALA A 149 9.41 -2.00 -4.04
C ALA A 149 10.30 -0.80 -3.66
N LEU A 150 9.72 0.36 -3.34
CA LEU A 150 10.46 1.51 -2.83
C LEU A 150 11.14 1.22 -1.49
N TRP A 151 10.44 0.54 -0.58
CA TRP A 151 11.01 0.12 0.70
C TRP A 151 12.26 -0.73 0.46
N SER A 152 12.21 -1.71 -0.46
CA SER A 152 13.39 -2.52 -0.80
C SER A 152 14.53 -1.66 -1.34
N TYR A 153 14.23 -0.71 -2.23
CA TYR A 153 15.25 0.18 -2.82
C TYR A 153 15.93 1.09 -1.79
N HIS A 154 15.17 1.65 -0.85
CA HIS A 154 15.71 2.56 0.17
C HIS A 154 16.43 1.83 1.32
N ASN A 155 16.06 0.59 1.63
CA ASN A 155 16.72 -0.20 2.68
C ASN A 155 17.95 -0.96 2.20
N ASP A 156 17.91 -1.51 0.98
CA ASP A 156 19.02 -2.25 0.39
C ASP A 156 19.04 -1.99 -1.13
N ARG A 157 19.63 -0.85 -1.49
CA ARG A 157 19.70 -0.42 -2.90
C ARG A 157 20.39 -1.46 -3.78
N VAL A 158 21.47 -2.08 -3.32
CA VAL A 158 22.23 -3.04 -4.13
C VAL A 158 21.39 -4.30 -4.34
N GLY A 159 20.85 -4.88 -3.27
CA GLY A 159 20.02 -6.08 -3.34
C GLY A 159 18.73 -5.86 -4.14
N ALA A 160 18.11 -4.68 -4.05
CA ALA A 160 16.94 -4.33 -4.85
C ALA A 160 17.25 -4.22 -6.34
N LEU A 161 18.40 -3.64 -6.70
CA LEU A 161 18.82 -3.56 -8.11
C LEU A 161 19.17 -4.93 -8.70
N GLU A 162 19.80 -5.81 -7.92
CA GLU A 162 20.03 -7.21 -8.33
C GLU A 162 18.72 -7.99 -8.47
N ALA A 163 17.79 -7.78 -7.54
CA ALA A 163 16.46 -8.36 -7.61
C ALA A 163 15.69 -7.91 -8.87
N ALA A 164 15.81 -6.63 -9.27
CA ALA A 164 15.21 -6.13 -10.51
C ALA A 164 15.76 -6.84 -11.76
N VAL A 165 17.06 -7.10 -11.81
CA VAL A 165 17.69 -7.88 -12.90
C VAL A 165 17.12 -9.30 -12.94
N ARG A 166 17.06 -9.99 -11.79
CA ARG A 166 16.49 -11.34 -11.71
C ARG A 166 15.01 -11.39 -12.15
N VAL A 167 14.20 -10.40 -11.75
CA VAL A 167 12.79 -10.31 -12.18
C VAL A 167 12.70 -10.14 -13.70
N ALA A 168 13.58 -9.33 -14.30
CA ALA A 168 13.62 -9.16 -15.76
C ALA A 168 14.06 -10.45 -16.49
N GLU A 169 15.08 -11.15 -15.99
CA GLU A 169 15.53 -12.44 -16.53
C GLU A 169 14.44 -13.51 -16.45
N ASP A 170 13.72 -13.56 -15.34
CA ASP A 170 12.60 -14.47 -15.16
C ASP A 170 11.43 -14.12 -16.08
N ALA A 171 11.12 -12.82 -16.24
CA ALA A 171 10.09 -12.37 -17.16
C ALA A 171 10.42 -12.75 -18.61
N GLU A 172 11.66 -12.58 -19.05
CA GLU A 172 12.12 -12.97 -20.38
C GLU A 172 12.06 -14.49 -20.58
N ARG A 173 12.53 -15.27 -19.59
CA ARG A 173 12.45 -16.74 -19.62
C ARG A 173 11.00 -17.24 -19.68
N LEU A 174 10.09 -16.64 -18.89
CA LEU A 174 8.67 -17.02 -18.88
C LEU A 174 7.97 -16.68 -20.19
N LYS A 175 8.34 -15.58 -20.85
CA LYS A 175 7.83 -15.24 -22.20
C LYS A 175 8.20 -16.28 -23.25
N LEU A 176 9.40 -16.85 -23.18
CA LEU A 176 9.86 -17.85 -24.14
C LEU A 176 9.20 -19.22 -23.96
N THR A 177 8.67 -19.49 -22.76
CA THR A 177 8.22 -20.84 -22.37
C THR A 177 6.70 -20.98 -22.31
N ASP A 178 5.94 -19.89 -22.51
CA ASP A 178 4.48 -19.82 -22.25
C ASP A 178 4.09 -20.40 -20.86
N ALA A 179 5.04 -20.43 -19.93
CA ALA A 179 4.86 -21.08 -18.64
C ALA A 179 3.83 -20.31 -17.79
N PRO A 180 3.04 -21.02 -16.96
CA PRO A 180 2.09 -20.39 -16.08
C PRO A 180 2.80 -19.39 -15.16
N THR A 181 2.11 -18.27 -14.94
CA THR A 181 2.63 -17.16 -14.15
C THR A 181 2.84 -17.59 -12.69
N ILE A 182 3.98 -17.23 -12.10
CA ILE A 182 4.29 -17.52 -10.68
C ILE A 182 3.22 -16.89 -9.77
N HIS A 183 2.37 -17.66 -9.10
CA HIS A 183 1.35 -17.09 -8.22
C HIS A 183 2.00 -16.47 -6.96
N ILE A 184 1.58 -15.26 -6.62
CA ILE A 184 1.97 -14.58 -5.38
C ILE A 184 0.70 -14.44 -4.53
N ASP A 185 0.38 -15.47 -3.75
CA ASP A 185 -0.90 -15.55 -3.01
C ASP A 185 -0.85 -14.89 -1.62
N GLU A 186 -0.14 -13.77 -1.43
CA GLU A 186 0.00 -13.17 -0.10
C GLU A 186 -0.38 -11.68 0.01
N PRO A 187 -0.93 -11.27 1.17
CA PRO A 187 -1.47 -9.94 1.39
C PRO A 187 -0.44 -8.79 1.28
N GLY A 188 -0.99 -7.57 1.20
CA GLY A 188 -0.39 -6.26 0.82
C GLY A 188 0.85 -5.73 1.54
N TRP A 189 1.62 -6.54 2.25
CA TRP A 189 2.81 -6.07 2.99
C TRP A 189 4.07 -6.11 2.13
N PRO A 190 5.02 -5.17 2.31
CA PRO A 190 6.36 -5.34 1.78
C PRO A 190 6.94 -6.64 2.32
N ARG A 191 7.29 -7.54 1.42
CA ARG A 191 8.09 -8.71 1.78
C ARG A 191 9.49 -8.24 2.14
N LEU A 192 10.16 -8.99 3.00
CA LEU A 192 11.57 -8.74 3.32
C LEU A 192 12.50 -9.08 2.15
N ASP A 193 11.94 -9.72 1.13
CA ASP A 193 12.63 -10.09 -0.08
C ASP A 193 12.35 -9.07 -1.19
N ALA A 194 13.41 -8.41 -1.65
CA ALA A 194 13.33 -7.42 -2.72
C ALA A 194 12.84 -8.03 -4.04
N TYR A 195 13.19 -9.29 -4.32
CA TYR A 195 12.74 -9.97 -5.54
C TYR A 195 11.22 -10.06 -5.58
N ASN A 196 10.58 -10.53 -4.51
CA ASN A 196 9.13 -10.62 -4.45
C ASN A 196 8.42 -9.26 -4.52
N ASN A 197 8.96 -8.21 -3.88
CA ASN A 197 8.39 -6.86 -3.98
C ASN A 197 8.43 -6.32 -5.41
N ILE A 198 9.56 -6.51 -6.11
CA ILE A 198 9.73 -6.05 -7.49
C ILE A 198 8.93 -6.92 -8.46
N LEU A 199 8.83 -8.23 -8.22
CA LEU A 199 7.97 -9.12 -9.00
C LEU A 199 6.49 -8.69 -8.88
N ARG A 200 6.04 -8.34 -7.67
CA ARG A 200 4.70 -7.79 -7.45
C ARG A 200 4.52 -6.43 -8.14
N LEU A 201 5.52 -5.55 -8.09
CA LEU A 201 5.53 -4.30 -8.85
C LEU A 201 5.34 -4.58 -10.35
N SER A 202 6.01 -5.58 -10.90
CA SER A 202 5.88 -5.94 -12.30
C SER A 202 4.50 -6.47 -12.68
N ARG A 203 3.88 -7.25 -11.79
CA ARG A 203 2.60 -7.92 -12.06
C ARG A 203 1.37 -7.09 -11.73
N ASN A 204 1.45 -6.17 -10.77
CA ASN A 204 0.27 -5.41 -10.33
C ASN A 204 0.34 -3.96 -10.79
N ALA A 205 1.52 -3.33 -10.71
CA ALA A 205 1.71 -1.94 -11.13
C ALA A 205 2.25 -1.82 -12.56
N GLY A 206 2.87 -2.87 -13.10
CA GLY A 206 3.36 -2.90 -14.48
C GLY A 206 4.76 -2.35 -14.69
N TRP A 207 5.65 -2.42 -13.69
CA TRP A 207 7.08 -2.16 -13.94
C TRP A 207 7.71 -3.30 -14.75
N TYR A 208 8.59 -2.97 -15.68
CA TYR A 208 9.28 -3.98 -16.49
C TYR A 208 10.57 -3.42 -17.09
N SER A 209 11.44 -4.33 -17.52
CA SER A 209 12.66 -4.03 -18.26
C SER A 209 13.19 -5.32 -18.91
N THR A 210 14.04 -5.18 -19.94
CA THR A 210 15.01 -6.22 -20.31
C THR A 210 16.09 -6.37 -19.23
N PRO A 211 16.74 -7.54 -19.11
CA PRO A 211 17.79 -7.74 -18.10
C PRO A 211 18.93 -6.73 -18.18
N SER A 212 19.36 -6.37 -19.40
CA SER A 212 20.46 -5.42 -19.63
C SER A 212 20.15 -4.01 -19.13
N LEU A 213 18.88 -3.61 -19.11
CA LEU A 213 18.43 -2.28 -18.68
C LEU A 213 17.87 -2.27 -17.25
N ALA A 214 17.60 -3.43 -16.65
CA ALA A 214 16.78 -3.56 -15.45
C ALA A 214 17.32 -2.76 -14.24
N ARG A 215 18.64 -2.72 -14.07
CA ARG A 215 19.27 -1.96 -12.99
C ARG A 215 19.02 -0.46 -13.14
N GLU A 216 19.30 0.10 -14.31
CA GLU A 216 19.10 1.53 -14.58
C GLU A 216 17.61 1.89 -14.53
N ALA A 217 16.78 1.08 -15.19
CA ALA A 217 15.35 1.28 -15.27
C ALA A 217 14.70 1.25 -13.87
N PHE A 218 15.05 0.29 -13.00
CA PHE A 218 14.50 0.26 -11.64
C PHE A 218 14.96 1.44 -10.79
N ALA A 219 16.22 1.86 -10.92
CA ALA A 219 16.73 3.04 -10.22
C ALA A 219 16.03 4.33 -10.65
N ASP A 220 15.82 4.52 -11.96
CA ASP A 220 15.07 5.65 -12.53
C ASP A 220 13.62 5.67 -12.01
N TRP A 221 12.96 4.50 -11.98
CA TRP A 221 11.61 4.37 -11.45
C TRP A 221 11.54 4.76 -9.98
N ALA A 222 12.40 4.17 -9.16
CA ALA A 222 12.42 4.39 -7.72
C ALA A 222 12.70 5.86 -7.40
N GLN A 223 13.61 6.50 -8.14
CA GLN A 223 13.92 7.92 -7.97
C GLN A 223 12.72 8.80 -8.30
N ARG A 224 12.11 8.64 -9.49
CA ARG A 224 10.95 9.44 -9.91
C ARG A 224 9.75 9.26 -9.00
N TYR A 225 9.49 8.03 -8.56
CA TYR A 225 8.39 7.75 -7.65
C TYR A 225 8.65 8.36 -6.26
N THR A 226 9.88 8.30 -5.78
CA THR A 226 10.30 8.96 -4.53
C THR A 226 10.12 10.49 -4.62
N ASP A 227 10.50 11.09 -5.75
CA ASP A 227 10.37 12.53 -5.96
C ASP A 227 8.89 12.96 -6.03
N ALA A 228 8.03 12.16 -6.65
CA ALA A 228 6.58 12.36 -6.66
C ALA A 228 5.99 12.33 -5.25
N ILE A 229 6.43 11.42 -4.38
CA ILE A 229 6.01 11.36 -2.97
C ILE A 229 6.50 12.58 -2.20
N ARG A 230 7.78 12.97 -2.36
CA ARG A 230 8.40 14.10 -1.65
C ARG A 230 7.76 15.44 -1.97
N ARG A 231 7.39 15.64 -3.24
CA ARG A 231 6.80 16.91 -3.73
C ARG A 231 5.29 16.92 -3.67
N GLY A 232 4.69 15.74 -3.61
CA GLY A 232 3.26 15.55 -3.61
C GLY A 232 2.62 15.77 -2.25
N ARG A 233 1.33 16.05 -2.28
CA ARG A 233 0.45 16.00 -1.11
C ARG A 233 -0.17 14.62 -1.08
N ILE A 234 0.13 13.85 -0.02
CA ILE A 234 -0.43 12.53 0.16
C ILE A 234 -1.94 12.69 0.44
N PHE A 235 -2.77 11.83 -0.13
CA PHE A 235 -4.14 11.73 0.30
C PHE A 235 -4.55 10.26 0.43
N ASP A 236 -5.58 10.01 1.24
CA ASP A 236 -6.15 8.67 1.45
C ASP A 236 -5.14 7.63 1.98
N ALA A 237 -4.25 8.07 2.89
CA ALA A 237 -3.30 7.21 3.60
C ALA A 237 -3.97 6.26 4.62
N PHE A 238 -5.30 6.26 4.74
CA PHE A 238 -6.06 5.56 5.79
C PHE A 238 -6.63 4.22 5.37
N LEU A 239 -6.15 3.69 4.25
CA LEU A 239 -6.39 2.29 3.97
C LEU A 239 -5.61 1.47 5.00
N PRO A 240 -6.21 0.44 5.63
CA PRO A 240 -5.54 -0.39 6.63
C PRO A 240 -4.18 -0.94 6.18
N HIS A 241 -3.97 -1.11 4.87
CA HIS A 241 -2.70 -1.56 4.30
C HIS A 241 -1.62 -0.48 4.19
N LEU A 242 -1.96 0.81 4.26
CA LEU A 242 -0.99 1.91 4.29
C LEU A 242 -0.57 2.28 5.71
N ALA A 243 -1.37 1.95 6.72
CA ALA A 243 -1.09 2.26 8.11
C ALA A 243 0.28 1.73 8.57
N THR A 244 0.66 0.54 8.12
CA THR A 244 1.97 -0.06 8.45
C THR A 244 3.14 0.60 7.72
N MET A 245 2.87 1.26 6.59
CA MET A 245 3.86 2.01 5.80
C MET A 245 3.90 3.50 6.14
N ALA A 246 3.03 3.98 7.03
CA ALA A 246 2.96 5.39 7.40
C ALA A 246 4.31 5.96 7.85
N PRO A 247 5.14 5.29 8.69
CA PRO A 247 6.45 5.83 9.06
C PRO A 247 7.39 6.04 7.87
N PHE A 248 7.34 5.13 6.89
CA PHE A 248 8.13 5.25 5.67
C PHE A 248 7.61 6.36 4.76
N ILE A 249 6.29 6.52 4.65
CA ILE A 249 5.67 7.63 3.91
C ILE A 249 6.00 8.96 4.58
N ASP A 250 5.94 9.06 5.91
CA ASP A 250 6.24 10.28 6.67
C ASP A 250 7.72 10.68 6.49
N GLU A 251 8.63 9.71 6.49
CA GLU A 251 10.06 9.91 6.18
C GLU A 251 10.26 10.47 4.76
N LEU A 252 9.41 10.08 3.81
CA LEU A 252 9.48 10.56 2.43
C LEU A 252 8.76 11.91 2.21
N ALA A 253 7.56 12.12 2.75
CA ALA A 253 6.63 13.16 2.32
C ALA A 253 6.48 14.36 3.28
N GLY A 254 6.98 14.29 4.52
CA GLY A 254 7.06 15.47 5.39
C GLY A 254 5.73 16.12 5.84
N ASN A 255 4.61 15.36 5.87
CA ASN A 255 3.37 15.65 6.63
C ASN A 255 2.21 16.45 5.98
N VAL A 256 1.80 16.20 4.74
CA VAL A 256 0.46 16.65 4.28
C VAL A 256 -0.39 15.46 3.86
N SER A 257 -1.37 15.11 4.70
CA SER A 257 -2.40 14.10 4.39
C SER A 257 -3.78 14.78 4.26
N ALA A 258 -4.41 14.67 3.10
CA ALA A 258 -5.82 15.01 2.92
C ALA A 258 -6.70 13.75 2.83
N SER A 259 -8.00 13.93 3.01
CA SER A 259 -9.02 12.92 2.75
C SER A 259 -10.16 13.54 1.95
N TRP A 260 -10.79 12.76 1.09
CA TRP A 260 -12.00 13.17 0.39
C TRP A 260 -13.06 12.09 0.42
N THR A 261 -14.29 12.53 0.23
CA THR A 261 -15.41 11.65 -0.15
C THR A 261 -15.53 11.60 -1.66
N ASP A 262 -16.13 10.54 -2.18
CA ASP A 262 -16.46 10.41 -3.61
C ASP A 262 -17.21 11.66 -4.12
N ARG A 263 -18.18 12.16 -3.34
CA ARG A 263 -18.98 13.36 -3.68
C ARG A 263 -18.15 14.64 -3.69
N SER A 264 -17.26 14.84 -2.72
CA SER A 264 -16.39 16.03 -2.71
C SER A 264 -15.42 16.02 -3.88
N PHE A 265 -14.96 14.84 -4.29
CA PHE A 265 -14.11 14.70 -5.47
C PHE A 265 -14.88 15.07 -6.76
N ILE A 266 -16.07 14.50 -6.97
CA ILE A 266 -16.90 14.84 -8.15
C ILE A 266 -17.22 16.33 -8.22
N ARG A 267 -17.63 16.94 -7.10
CA ARG A 267 -17.91 18.39 -7.07
C ARG A 267 -16.72 19.23 -7.50
N ARG A 268 -15.49 18.75 -7.26
CA ARG A 268 -14.28 19.47 -7.67
C ARG A 268 -14.03 19.39 -9.18
N LEU A 269 -14.44 18.29 -9.80
CA LEU A 269 -14.37 18.11 -11.24
C LEU A 269 -15.44 18.92 -12.00
N ASP A 270 -16.46 19.42 -11.30
CA ASP A 270 -17.52 20.21 -11.93
C ASP A 270 -16.95 21.47 -12.61
N GLY A 271 -17.31 21.65 -13.88
CA GLY A 271 -16.81 22.71 -14.75
C GLY A 271 -15.36 22.53 -15.24
N ALA A 272 -14.63 21.49 -14.83
CA ALA A 272 -13.22 21.34 -15.18
C ALA A 272 -12.99 20.82 -16.61
N ARG A 273 -11.87 21.21 -17.20
CA ARG A 273 -11.25 20.57 -18.37
C ARG A 273 -10.21 19.58 -17.89
N VAL A 274 -10.40 18.31 -18.21
CA VAL A 274 -9.60 17.21 -17.67
C VAL A 274 -8.82 16.51 -18.76
N VAL A 275 -7.54 16.25 -18.51
CA VAL A 275 -6.77 15.23 -19.23
C VAL A 275 -6.66 13.99 -18.35
N LEU A 276 -7.05 12.84 -18.88
CA LEU A 276 -7.02 11.56 -18.16
C LEU A 276 -6.16 10.52 -18.89
N VAL A 277 -5.13 10.03 -18.20
CA VAL A 277 -4.33 8.88 -18.66
C VAL A 277 -4.92 7.59 -18.09
N SER A 278 -5.41 6.70 -18.95
CA SER A 278 -6.02 5.44 -18.53
C SER A 278 -5.91 4.34 -19.58
N VAL A 279 -5.94 3.08 -19.15
CA VAL A 279 -6.11 1.93 -20.06
C VAL A 279 -7.50 1.92 -20.71
N TYR A 280 -8.44 2.67 -20.14
CA TYR A 280 -9.82 2.83 -20.61
C TYR A 280 -10.02 4.12 -21.44
N ALA A 281 -8.95 4.70 -21.98
CA ALA A 281 -8.98 6.01 -22.64
C ALA A 281 -10.08 6.13 -23.70
N ASP A 282 -10.15 5.19 -24.65
CA ASP A 282 -11.11 5.21 -25.75
C ASP A 282 -12.56 5.15 -25.27
N VAL A 283 -12.85 4.24 -24.32
CA VAL A 283 -14.22 4.05 -23.83
C VAL A 283 -14.69 5.24 -23.00
N ILE A 284 -13.78 5.85 -22.22
CA ILE A 284 -14.07 7.06 -21.47
C ILE A 284 -14.31 8.24 -22.43
N GLN A 285 -13.47 8.41 -23.45
CA GLN A 285 -13.62 9.46 -24.45
C GLN A 285 -14.96 9.34 -25.18
N SER A 286 -15.32 8.13 -25.62
CA SER A 286 -16.58 7.84 -26.30
C SER A 286 -17.80 8.08 -25.38
N ASN A 287 -17.71 7.68 -24.11
CA ASN A 287 -18.77 7.90 -23.14
C ASN A 287 -18.99 9.38 -22.83
N PHE A 288 -17.91 10.16 -22.76
CA PHE A 288 -17.98 11.62 -22.63
C PHE A 288 -18.59 12.26 -23.89
N ALA A 289 -18.07 11.93 -25.07
CA ALA A 289 -18.51 12.52 -26.34
C ALA A 289 -19.99 12.26 -26.67
N SER A 290 -20.51 11.09 -26.28
CA SER A 290 -21.94 10.74 -26.44
C SER A 290 -22.87 11.36 -25.38
N GLY A 291 -22.31 12.09 -24.41
CA GLY A 291 -23.03 12.60 -23.24
C GLY A 291 -23.46 11.52 -22.24
N GLY A 292 -23.03 10.27 -22.43
CA GLY A 292 -23.34 9.16 -21.52
C GLY A 292 -22.79 9.41 -20.12
N LEU A 293 -21.58 9.98 -20.03
CA LEU A 293 -21.00 10.33 -18.73
C LEU A 293 -21.87 11.33 -17.95
N HIS A 294 -22.40 12.38 -18.59
CA HIS A 294 -23.25 13.35 -17.89
C HIS A 294 -24.58 12.72 -17.47
N ARG A 295 -25.23 11.93 -18.35
CA ARG A 295 -26.47 11.22 -18.02
C ARG A 295 -26.30 10.22 -16.88
N LEU A 296 -25.16 9.54 -16.82
CA LEU A 296 -24.82 8.65 -15.70
C LEU A 296 -24.89 9.39 -14.35
N TRP A 297 -24.35 10.61 -14.29
CA TRP A 297 -24.33 11.39 -13.05
C TRP A 297 -25.66 12.07 -12.76
N GLU A 298 -26.44 12.40 -13.79
CA GLU A 298 -27.84 12.79 -13.65
C GLU A 298 -28.67 11.64 -13.03
N ASP A 299 -28.52 10.40 -13.52
CA ASP A 299 -29.17 9.20 -12.96
C ASP A 299 -28.77 8.96 -11.50
N ALA A 300 -27.57 9.36 -11.11
CA ALA A 300 -27.05 9.25 -9.74
C ALA A 300 -27.45 10.44 -8.83
N GLU A 301 -28.21 11.41 -9.34
CA GLU A 301 -28.58 12.65 -8.65
C GLU A 301 -27.36 13.42 -8.11
N VAL A 302 -26.28 13.43 -8.90
CA VAL A 302 -25.05 14.17 -8.57
C VAL A 302 -24.87 15.31 -9.59
N PRO A 303 -25.02 16.59 -9.19
CA PRO A 303 -24.80 17.70 -10.10
C PRO A 303 -23.32 17.72 -10.51
N PHE A 304 -23.06 17.42 -11.78
CA PHE A 304 -21.72 17.25 -12.32
C PHE A 304 -21.72 17.51 -13.83
N ARG A 305 -20.88 18.43 -14.28
CA ARG A 305 -20.65 18.74 -15.69
C ARG A 305 -19.19 19.05 -15.96
N LEU A 306 -18.47 18.08 -16.53
CA LEU A 306 -17.16 18.36 -17.12
C LEU A 306 -17.29 19.25 -18.35
N GLN A 307 -16.45 20.29 -18.44
CA GLN A 307 -16.38 21.16 -19.61
C GLN A 307 -15.71 20.43 -20.78
N HIS A 308 -14.65 19.68 -20.50
CA HIS A 308 -13.90 18.92 -21.50
C HIS A 308 -13.24 17.69 -20.87
N VAL A 309 -13.17 16.61 -21.65
CA VAL A 309 -12.36 15.43 -21.33
C VAL A 309 -11.54 15.08 -22.56
N GLU A 310 -10.24 15.04 -22.36
CA GLU A 310 -9.29 14.47 -23.31
C GLU A 310 -8.61 13.27 -22.66
N THR A 311 -8.58 12.13 -23.34
CA THR A 311 -7.95 10.92 -22.80
C THR A 311 -6.65 10.59 -23.53
N VAL A 312 -5.70 10.06 -22.78
CA VAL A 312 -4.44 9.50 -23.29
C VAL A 312 -4.38 8.03 -22.91
N ARG A 313 -4.08 7.17 -23.88
CA ARG A 313 -4.02 5.72 -23.64
C ARG A 313 -2.79 5.39 -22.80
N ALA A 314 -3.02 4.81 -21.63
CA ALA A 314 -1.94 4.30 -20.80
C ALA A 314 -1.28 3.07 -21.46
N PRO A 315 0.06 2.98 -21.49
CA PRO A 315 0.74 1.75 -21.86
C PRO A 315 0.35 0.61 -20.91
N VAL A 316 -0.04 -0.52 -21.48
CA VAL A 316 -0.34 -1.72 -20.71
C VAL A 316 0.96 -2.48 -20.49
N SER A 317 1.50 -2.43 -19.28
CA SER A 317 2.82 -3.00 -18.95
C SER A 317 2.83 -3.98 -17.78
N VAL A 318 1.64 -4.41 -17.36
CA VAL A 318 1.51 -5.53 -16.43
C VAL A 318 2.01 -6.78 -17.13
N PHE A 319 2.89 -7.54 -16.45
CA PHE A 319 3.43 -8.79 -17.00
C PHE A 319 2.30 -9.69 -17.55
N PRO A 320 2.45 -10.26 -18.77
CA PRO A 320 3.65 -10.30 -19.61
C PRO A 320 3.79 -9.16 -20.63
N ASN A 321 2.97 -8.11 -20.55
CA ASN A 321 3.00 -7.02 -21.52
C ASN A 321 4.25 -6.15 -21.32
N MET A 322 5.04 -5.96 -22.37
CA MET A 322 6.22 -5.07 -22.37
C MET A 322 6.14 -4.21 -23.65
N PRO A 323 5.45 -3.06 -23.61
CA PRO A 323 5.18 -2.27 -24.82
C PRO A 323 6.46 -1.67 -25.45
N ARG A 324 7.55 -1.56 -24.68
CA ARG A 324 8.89 -1.15 -25.10
C ARG A 324 9.94 -2.10 -24.49
N GLU A 325 11.21 -1.75 -24.53
CA GLU A 325 12.29 -2.53 -23.87
C GLU A 325 12.31 -2.30 -22.35
N SER A 326 11.89 -1.12 -21.90
CA SER A 326 11.84 -0.78 -20.49
C SER A 326 10.69 0.16 -20.16
N TRP A 327 10.29 0.18 -18.89
CA TRP A 327 9.30 1.12 -18.41
C TRP A 327 9.69 2.58 -18.70
N SER A 328 10.98 2.94 -18.65
CA SER A 328 11.46 4.31 -18.89
C SER A 328 11.13 4.79 -20.30
N GLN A 329 11.27 3.93 -21.32
CA GLN A 329 10.88 4.27 -22.70
C GLN A 329 9.37 4.50 -22.82
N SER A 330 8.55 3.60 -22.26
CA SER A 330 7.08 3.80 -22.25
C SER A 330 6.64 5.02 -21.45
N PHE A 331 7.36 5.33 -20.37
CA PHE A 331 7.11 6.52 -19.56
C PHE A 331 7.36 7.80 -20.37
N GLN A 332 8.44 7.89 -21.15
CA GLN A 332 8.70 9.05 -22.00
C GLN A 332 7.62 9.21 -23.07
N ASP A 333 7.23 8.13 -23.75
CA ASP A 333 6.17 8.16 -24.77
C ASP A 333 4.85 8.70 -24.21
N VAL A 334 4.41 8.18 -23.06
CA VAL A 334 3.14 8.60 -22.46
C VAL A 334 3.24 9.98 -21.80
N LEU A 335 4.43 10.38 -21.33
CA LEU A 335 4.67 11.74 -20.83
C LEU A 335 4.52 12.76 -21.97
N GLU A 336 5.15 12.54 -23.12
CA GLU A 336 5.05 13.46 -24.26
C GLU A 336 3.59 13.62 -24.74
N GLN A 337 2.87 12.51 -24.90
CA GLN A 337 1.46 12.50 -25.27
C GLN A 337 0.58 13.22 -24.23
N SER A 338 0.85 12.99 -22.94
CA SER A 338 0.13 13.64 -21.84
C SER A 338 0.30 15.15 -21.88
N ARG A 339 1.52 15.63 -22.10
CA ARG A 339 1.82 17.06 -22.15
C ARG A 339 1.23 17.72 -23.39
N GLU A 340 1.21 17.04 -24.51
CA GLU A 340 0.53 17.53 -25.71
C GLU A 340 -0.98 17.67 -25.48
N ALA A 341 -1.62 16.65 -24.88
CA ALA A 341 -3.04 16.70 -24.52
C ALA A 341 -3.34 17.83 -23.54
N VAL A 342 -2.50 18.04 -22.53
CA VAL A 342 -2.62 19.17 -21.60
C VAL A 342 -2.58 20.52 -22.33
N ARG A 343 -1.62 20.71 -23.25
CA ARG A 343 -1.50 21.97 -24.01
C ARG A 343 -2.69 22.19 -24.96
N ARG A 344 -3.16 21.14 -25.62
CA ARG A 344 -4.26 21.22 -26.60
C ARG A 344 -5.62 21.50 -25.96
N SER A 345 -5.92 20.83 -24.86
CA SER A 345 -7.18 21.02 -24.12
C SER A 345 -7.15 22.19 -23.16
N GLU A 346 -5.97 22.78 -22.94
CA GLU A 346 -5.71 23.75 -21.88
C GLU A 346 -6.18 23.24 -20.52
N ALA A 347 -5.84 21.99 -20.18
CA ALA A 347 -6.40 21.28 -19.04
C ALA A 347 -6.26 22.04 -17.71
N ASP A 348 -7.32 22.05 -16.90
CA ASP A 348 -7.30 22.57 -15.54
C ASP A 348 -6.79 21.49 -14.56
N LEU A 349 -6.98 20.22 -14.91
CA LEU A 349 -6.62 19.07 -14.09
C LEU A 349 -6.08 17.92 -14.97
N PHE A 350 -4.90 17.42 -14.61
CA PHE A 350 -4.32 16.21 -15.17
C PHE A 350 -4.49 15.04 -14.19
N ILE A 351 -5.02 13.91 -14.68
CA ILE A 351 -5.27 12.74 -13.85
C ILE A 351 -4.61 11.51 -14.44
N ALA A 352 -3.91 10.73 -13.61
CA ALA A 352 -3.27 9.50 -14.04
C ALA A 352 -3.86 8.26 -13.34
N SER A 353 -4.21 7.25 -14.16
CA SER A 353 -4.62 5.91 -13.75
C SER A 353 -3.89 4.84 -14.57
N CYS A 354 -2.59 4.72 -14.32
CA CYS A 354 -1.70 3.92 -15.15
C CYS A 354 -0.60 3.21 -14.34
N GLY A 355 -0.95 2.69 -13.16
CA GLY A 355 -0.04 1.85 -12.36
C GLY A 355 1.29 2.54 -12.04
N CYS A 356 2.40 1.89 -12.39
CA CYS A 356 3.77 2.33 -12.10
C CYS A 356 4.14 3.68 -12.72
N TYR A 357 3.43 4.14 -13.76
CA TYR A 357 3.63 5.44 -14.39
C TYR A 357 2.92 6.58 -13.66
N GLY A 358 1.87 6.27 -12.88
CA GLY A 358 0.91 7.27 -12.41
C GLY A 358 1.55 8.40 -11.62
N LEU A 359 2.32 8.06 -10.58
CA LEU A 359 2.99 9.04 -9.71
C LEU A 359 4.09 9.82 -10.44
N PRO A 360 5.03 9.15 -11.16
CA PRO A 360 6.01 9.84 -11.99
C PRO A 360 5.39 10.81 -13.01
N LEU A 361 4.24 10.46 -13.62
CA LEU A 361 3.60 11.31 -14.63
C LEU A 361 3.00 12.58 -14.03
N ILE A 362 2.26 12.46 -12.93
CA ILE A 362 1.62 13.63 -12.32
C ILE A 362 2.64 14.60 -11.74
N GLU A 363 3.79 14.11 -11.24
CA GLU A 363 4.87 14.98 -10.78
C GLU A 363 5.48 15.76 -11.95
N ALA A 364 5.80 15.05 -13.05
CA ALA A 364 6.39 15.67 -14.22
C ALA A 364 5.47 16.73 -14.84
N VAL A 365 4.19 16.41 -15.05
CA VAL A 365 3.19 17.35 -15.62
C VAL A 365 2.96 18.54 -14.68
N ALA A 366 2.80 18.32 -13.37
CA ALA A 366 2.61 19.41 -12.42
C ALA A 366 3.81 20.37 -12.39
N ARG A 367 5.03 19.82 -12.44
CA ARG A 367 6.27 20.57 -12.40
C ARG A 367 6.54 21.35 -13.68
N GLU A 368 6.36 20.70 -14.84
CA GLU A 368 6.80 21.23 -16.13
C GLU A 368 5.72 22.04 -16.85
N ASP A 369 4.45 21.66 -16.70
CA ASP A 369 3.33 22.31 -17.39
C ASP A 369 2.46 23.13 -16.42
N GLY A 370 2.71 23.03 -15.11
CA GLY A 370 2.07 23.88 -14.09
C GLY A 370 0.59 23.56 -13.85
N VAL A 371 0.14 22.38 -14.25
CA VAL A 371 -1.27 21.94 -14.15
C VAL A 371 -1.51 21.17 -12.85
N ALA A 372 -2.64 21.42 -12.19
CA ALA A 372 -3.04 20.65 -11.03
C ALA A 372 -3.10 19.16 -11.41
N SER A 373 -2.47 18.29 -10.64
CA SER A 373 -2.30 16.89 -11.05
C SER A 373 -2.66 15.91 -9.94
N LEU A 374 -3.21 14.76 -10.31
CA LEU A 374 -3.77 13.79 -9.37
C LEU A 374 -3.55 12.33 -9.82
N CYS A 375 -3.14 11.45 -8.91
CA CYS A 375 -3.17 10.01 -9.13
C CYS A 375 -3.90 9.32 -7.98
N MET A 376 -5.03 8.66 -8.29
CA MET A 376 -5.89 7.95 -7.33
C MET A 376 -5.92 6.43 -7.55
N GLY A 377 -4.99 5.91 -8.35
CA GLY A 377 -5.02 4.53 -8.82
C GLY A 377 -6.26 4.26 -9.68
N HIS A 378 -6.63 2.99 -9.82
CA HIS A 378 -7.70 2.59 -10.74
C HIS A 378 -9.09 3.16 -10.39
N HIS A 379 -9.31 3.52 -9.12
CA HIS A 379 -10.63 3.90 -8.62
C HIS A 379 -11.18 5.10 -9.38
N ILE A 380 -10.28 5.96 -9.87
CA ILE A 380 -10.67 7.14 -10.61
C ILE A 380 -11.53 6.83 -11.84
N ASN A 381 -11.31 5.70 -12.51
CA ASN A 381 -12.03 5.37 -13.75
C ASN A 381 -13.55 5.24 -13.54
N THR A 382 -13.98 4.94 -12.31
CA THR A 382 -15.41 4.90 -11.95
C THR A 382 -16.05 6.28 -11.99
N PHE A 383 -15.32 7.36 -11.68
CA PHE A 383 -15.82 8.74 -11.85
C PHE A 383 -16.00 9.13 -13.33
N PHE A 384 -15.42 8.35 -14.25
CA PHE A 384 -15.53 8.52 -15.69
C PHE A 384 -16.43 7.46 -16.35
N GLY A 385 -17.29 6.81 -15.56
CA GLY A 385 -18.33 5.90 -16.04
C GLY A 385 -17.84 4.50 -16.40
N VAL A 386 -16.63 4.10 -16.00
CA VAL A 386 -16.17 2.72 -16.14
C VAL A 386 -16.65 1.88 -14.96
N GLN A 387 -17.40 0.82 -15.26
CA GLN A 387 -17.82 -0.16 -14.27
C GLN A 387 -16.87 -1.36 -14.25
N SER A 388 -16.19 -1.53 -13.12
CA SER A 388 -15.35 -2.68 -12.80
C SER A 388 -15.75 -3.28 -11.45
N LYS A 389 -15.22 -4.46 -11.09
CA LYS A 389 -15.46 -5.11 -9.78
C LYS A 389 -15.24 -4.16 -8.59
N SER A 390 -14.28 -3.26 -8.72
CA SER A 390 -13.94 -2.26 -7.72
C SER A 390 -14.91 -1.09 -7.61
N SER A 391 -15.72 -0.83 -8.63
CA SER A 391 -16.76 0.21 -8.63
C SER A 391 -17.86 -0.09 -7.60
N GLU A 392 -18.09 -1.36 -7.29
CA GLU A 392 -19.12 -1.84 -6.34
C GLU A 392 -18.95 -1.28 -4.93
N ASN A 393 -17.72 -0.94 -4.56
CA ASN A 393 -17.41 -0.39 -3.25
C ASN A 393 -17.61 1.13 -3.17
N THR A 394 -17.85 1.80 -4.29
CA THR A 394 -18.08 3.25 -4.30
C THR A 394 -19.50 3.55 -3.84
N SER A 395 -19.64 4.57 -3.00
CA SER A 395 -20.95 5.04 -2.56
C SER A 395 -21.79 5.55 -3.73
N LEU A 396 -21.12 6.04 -4.76
CA LEU A 396 -21.69 6.59 -5.99
C LEU A 396 -22.24 5.53 -6.95
N TYR A 397 -21.52 4.43 -7.16
CA TYR A 397 -22.06 3.33 -7.98
C TYR A 397 -23.40 2.84 -7.43
N LYS A 398 -23.52 2.79 -6.11
CA LYS A 398 -24.77 2.40 -5.43
C LYS A 398 -25.92 3.39 -5.64
N SER A 399 -25.65 4.62 -6.06
CA SER A 399 -26.69 5.62 -6.37
C SER A 399 -27.34 5.39 -7.74
N ALA A 400 -26.61 4.83 -8.72
CA ALA A 400 -27.15 4.53 -10.05
C ALA A 400 -26.67 3.16 -10.58
N PRO A 401 -26.89 2.05 -9.85
CA PRO A 401 -26.29 0.75 -10.19
C PRO A 401 -26.83 0.14 -11.50
N ASN A 402 -27.99 0.62 -11.96
CA ASN A 402 -28.70 0.14 -13.16
C ASN A 402 -28.66 1.15 -14.31
N SER A 403 -27.87 2.22 -14.22
CA SER A 403 -27.78 3.19 -15.33
C SER A 403 -27.22 2.50 -16.58
N PRO A 404 -27.85 2.69 -17.76
CA PRO A 404 -27.35 2.15 -19.03
C PRO A 404 -26.09 2.87 -19.52
N HIS A 405 -25.65 3.92 -18.81
CA HIS A 405 -24.50 4.74 -19.16
C HIS A 405 -23.20 4.32 -18.46
N TRP A 406 -23.26 3.27 -17.64
CA TRP A 406 -22.07 2.54 -17.24
C TRP A 406 -21.44 1.84 -18.44
N VAL A 407 -20.13 1.98 -18.59
CA VAL A 407 -19.38 1.32 -19.65
C VAL A 407 -18.65 0.10 -19.09
N HIS A 408 -18.77 -1.00 -19.83
CA HIS A 408 -18.14 -2.28 -19.54
C HIS A 408 -17.06 -2.56 -20.58
N PRO A 409 -15.82 -2.10 -20.33
CA PRO A 409 -14.72 -2.33 -21.25
C PRO A 409 -14.38 -3.82 -21.31
N ASP A 410 -14.34 -4.37 -22.51
CA ASP A 410 -13.78 -5.70 -22.74
C ASP A 410 -12.25 -5.61 -22.79
N LEU A 411 -11.61 -6.00 -21.68
CA LEU A 411 -10.15 -6.12 -21.58
C LEU A 411 -9.69 -7.58 -21.59
N SER A 412 -10.55 -8.53 -21.99
CA SER A 412 -10.22 -9.97 -22.02
C SER A 412 -9.03 -10.29 -22.93
N GLN A 413 -8.79 -9.45 -23.94
CA GLN A 413 -7.67 -9.58 -24.87
C GLN A 413 -6.31 -9.23 -24.25
N ILE A 414 -6.30 -8.56 -23.09
CA ILE A 414 -5.08 -8.14 -22.41
C ILE A 414 -4.60 -9.23 -21.45
N LYS A 415 -3.52 -9.92 -21.82
CA LYS A 415 -2.89 -10.95 -20.98
C LYS A 415 -2.48 -10.38 -19.61
N GLY A 416 -2.68 -11.15 -18.54
CA GLY A 416 -2.25 -10.81 -17.18
C GLY A 416 -3.15 -9.83 -16.42
N LEU A 417 -4.02 -9.07 -17.10
CA LEU A 417 -4.84 -8.04 -16.45
C LEU A 417 -5.84 -8.60 -15.43
N GLY A 418 -6.42 -9.77 -15.71
CA GLY A 418 -7.32 -10.47 -14.81
C GLY A 418 -6.67 -10.93 -13.49
N SER A 419 -5.34 -10.97 -13.42
CA SER A 419 -4.61 -11.35 -12.20
C SER A 419 -4.36 -10.19 -11.23
N ILE A 420 -4.56 -8.94 -11.68
CA ILE A 420 -4.28 -7.76 -10.87
C ILE A 420 -5.32 -7.63 -9.76
N ASP A 421 -4.85 -7.70 -8.51
CA ASP A 421 -5.64 -7.57 -7.28
C ASP A 421 -6.99 -8.30 -7.32
N GLY A 422 -6.98 -9.58 -7.73
CA GLY A 422 -8.18 -10.42 -7.78
C GLY A 422 -9.16 -10.03 -8.90
N GLY A 423 -8.63 -9.57 -10.03
CA GLY A 423 -9.39 -9.23 -11.23
C GLY A 423 -10.05 -7.86 -11.15
N ARG A 424 -9.44 -6.90 -10.44
CA ARG A 424 -10.08 -5.60 -10.15
C ARG A 424 -10.42 -4.77 -11.40
N TYR A 425 -9.74 -5.04 -12.52
CA TYR A 425 -9.92 -4.39 -13.83
C TYR A 425 -10.85 -5.18 -14.77
N ALA A 426 -11.23 -6.40 -14.40
CA ALA A 426 -12.13 -7.20 -15.21
C ALA A 426 -13.56 -6.64 -15.16
N ALA A 427 -14.24 -6.70 -16.30
CA ALA A 427 -15.68 -6.51 -16.35
C ALA A 427 -16.37 -7.60 -15.51
N ARG A 428 -17.55 -7.29 -14.97
CA ARG A 428 -18.38 -8.28 -14.30
C ARG A 428 -18.76 -9.36 -15.32
N ASN A 429 -18.30 -10.59 -15.11
CA ASN A 429 -18.90 -11.72 -15.81
C ASN A 429 -20.38 -11.75 -15.38
N GLY A 430 -21.28 -11.62 -16.35
CA GLY A 430 -22.72 -11.53 -16.14
C GLY A 430 -23.37 -12.80 -15.57
N SER A 431 -22.62 -13.75 -15.01
CA SER A 431 -23.20 -14.85 -14.26
C SER A 431 -23.68 -14.32 -12.91
N ARG A 432 -24.95 -13.89 -12.86
CA ARG A 432 -25.78 -14.27 -11.71
C ARG A 432 -25.68 -15.78 -11.65
N ASP A 433 -24.98 -16.27 -10.64
CA ASP A 433 -25.13 -17.64 -10.21
C ASP A 433 -26.54 -17.72 -9.60
N ASP A 434 -27.55 -17.86 -10.46
CA ASP A 434 -28.91 -18.24 -10.09
C ASP A 434 -28.93 -19.76 -9.81
N SER A 435 -27.99 -20.23 -9.00
CA SER A 435 -28.12 -21.53 -8.36
C SER A 435 -29.10 -21.35 -7.20
N PRO A 436 -30.32 -21.90 -7.27
CA PRO A 436 -31.22 -21.86 -6.13
C PRO A 436 -30.58 -22.72 -5.04
N THR A 437 -30.24 -22.11 -3.92
CA THR A 437 -30.06 -22.85 -2.67
C THR A 437 -31.43 -23.44 -2.31
N GLY A 438 -31.65 -24.67 -2.78
CA GLY A 438 -32.63 -25.61 -2.22
C GLY A 438 -32.06 -26.33 -1.01
#